data_AF-A0A7C3QS68-F1
#
_entry.id   AF-A0A7C3QS68-F1
#
_cell.length_a   1.000
_cell.length_b   1.000
_cell.length_c   1.000
_cell.angle_alpha   90.00
_cell.angle_beta   90.00
_cell.angle_gamma   90.00
#
_symmetry.space_group_name_H-M   'P 1'
#
loop_
_entity.id
_entity.type
_entity.pdbx_description
1 polymer ?
#
loop_
_entity_poly.entity_id
_entity_poly.type
_entity_poly.pdbx_seq_one_letter_code
_entity_poly.pdbx_strand_id
1 'polypeptide(L)'
;GIGHRHIIWVFRRCLSVLGYAHSKGIIHGNVEPAHILIRPEDHNVYLIDWTASIYKPATTGQGFRMHNRIYSAPEVAEKKPPLPSADLYSLARCMIFLLGGNPQTGDIPAEVDERIVRFIRFFLKESPIQRPQDAWEMYGMLDKIREEVFGPHQFIEFKM
;
A
#
# COMPACT_ATOMS: atom_id res chain seq x y z
N GLY A 1 5.02 1.08 -16.71
CA GLY A 1 5.25 1.23 -15.26
C GLY A 1 6.73 1.24 -14.98
N ILE A 2 7.12 1.28 -13.71
CA ILE A 2 8.51 1.10 -13.28
C ILE A 2 8.88 -0.39 -13.29
N GLY A 3 10.18 -0.70 -13.38
CA GLY A 3 10.66 -2.08 -13.32
C GLY A 3 10.23 -2.78 -12.02
N HIS A 4 9.79 -4.05 -12.12
CA HIS A 4 9.17 -4.75 -10.99
C HIS A 4 10.07 -4.89 -9.76
N ARG A 5 11.40 -4.88 -9.91
CA ARG A 5 12.31 -4.88 -8.75
C ARG A 5 12.15 -3.62 -7.89
N HIS A 6 11.76 -2.49 -8.48
CA HIS A 6 11.57 -1.26 -7.73
C HIS A 6 10.24 -1.23 -6.95
N ILE A 7 9.23 -2.00 -7.36
CA ILE A 7 7.96 -2.06 -6.62
C ILE A 7 8.18 -2.57 -5.20
N ILE A 8 9.12 -3.51 -5.02
CA ILE A 8 9.37 -4.13 -3.73
C ILE A 8 9.81 -3.11 -2.71
N TRP A 9 10.86 -2.31 -3.02
CA TRP A 9 11.39 -1.39 -2.03
C TRP A 9 10.40 -0.25 -1.78
N VAL A 10 9.69 0.25 -2.79
CA VAL A 10 8.64 1.27 -2.62
C VAL A 10 7.56 0.75 -1.68
N PHE A 11 7.02 -0.44 -1.99
CA PHE A 11 5.94 -1.05 -1.20
C PHE A 11 6.40 -1.34 0.23
N ARG A 12 7.63 -1.84 0.44
CA ARG A 12 8.21 -2.03 1.78
C ARG A 12 8.31 -0.72 2.56
N ARG A 13 8.80 0.37 1.96
CA ARG A 13 8.91 1.65 2.67
C ARG A 13 7.54 2.19 3.04
N CYS A 14 6.56 2.11 2.15
CA CYS A 14 5.17 2.47 2.50
C CYS A 14 4.60 1.61 3.64
N LEU A 15 4.79 0.28 3.59
CA LEU A 15 4.36 -0.63 4.66
C LEU A 15 5.01 -0.29 6.00
N SER A 16 6.28 0.11 6.02
CA SER A 16 6.97 0.52 7.24
C SER A 16 6.39 1.81 7.84
N VAL A 17 6.05 2.80 7.00
CA VAL A 17 5.44 4.05 7.46
C VAL A 17 4.04 3.81 7.99
N LEU A 18 3.22 3.04 7.26
CA LEU A 18 1.88 2.66 7.69
C LEU A 18 1.92 1.81 8.97
N GLY A 19 2.81 0.83 9.05
CA GLY A 19 2.96 0.00 10.25
C GLY A 19 3.32 0.82 11.49
N TYR A 20 4.19 1.81 11.33
CA TYR A 20 4.48 2.74 12.43
C TYR A 20 3.25 3.55 12.82
N ALA A 21 2.54 4.17 11.87
CA ALA A 21 1.34 4.97 12.14
C ALA A 21 0.21 4.14 12.78
N HIS A 22 -0.05 2.96 12.23
CA HIS A 22 -1.05 2.01 12.72
C HIS A 22 -0.74 1.58 14.15
N SER A 23 0.54 1.36 14.50
CA SER A 23 0.96 1.05 15.89
C SER A 23 0.65 2.18 16.90
N LYS A 24 0.46 3.41 16.41
CA LYS A 24 0.05 4.57 17.22
C LYS A 24 -1.47 4.80 17.19
N GLY A 25 -2.23 3.94 16.52
CA GLY A 25 -3.66 4.07 16.32
C GLY A 25 -4.05 5.16 15.34
N ILE A 26 -3.16 5.51 14.40
CA ILE A 26 -3.39 6.50 13.34
C ILE A 26 -3.60 5.75 12.03
N ILE A 27 -4.74 5.96 11.37
CA ILE A 27 -5.02 5.54 9.99
C ILE A 27 -4.78 6.76 9.09
N HIS A 28 -4.09 6.61 7.97
CA HIS A 28 -3.83 7.72 7.04
C HIS A 28 -5.11 8.19 6.35
N GLY A 29 -5.93 7.26 5.87
CA GLY A 29 -7.26 7.53 5.31
C GLY A 29 -7.29 8.09 3.89
N ASN A 30 -6.15 8.36 3.27
CA ASN A 30 -6.06 8.91 1.90
C ASN A 30 -4.73 8.55 1.19
N VAL A 31 -4.36 7.27 1.24
CA VAL A 31 -3.16 6.79 0.53
C VAL A 31 -3.44 6.77 -0.98
N GLU A 32 -2.71 7.59 -1.73
CA GLU A 32 -2.78 7.62 -3.21
C GLU A 32 -1.40 8.02 -3.79
N PRO A 33 -1.15 7.84 -5.11
CA PRO A 33 0.17 8.12 -5.68
C PRO A 33 0.66 9.55 -5.46
N ALA A 34 -0.25 10.53 -5.44
CA ALA A 34 0.10 11.93 -5.16
C ALA A 34 0.70 12.14 -3.75
N HIS A 35 0.47 11.20 -2.83
CA HIS A 35 0.94 11.26 -1.45
C HIS A 35 2.16 10.37 -1.17
N ILE A 36 2.69 9.70 -2.20
CA ILE A 36 3.87 8.84 -2.08
C ILE A 36 5.03 9.51 -2.83
N LEU A 37 5.90 10.21 -2.08
CA LEU A 37 7.09 10.80 -2.66
C LEU A 37 8.22 9.77 -2.67
N ILE A 38 8.76 9.50 -3.86
CA ILE A 38 9.89 8.60 -4.05
C ILE A 38 11.18 9.41 -4.06
N ARG A 39 12.16 8.98 -3.25
CA ARG A 39 13.53 9.48 -3.28
C ARG A 39 14.46 8.39 -3.83
N PRO A 40 14.78 8.42 -5.14
CA PRO A 40 15.55 7.38 -5.82
C PRO A 40 16.93 7.14 -5.23
N GLU A 41 17.61 8.19 -4.77
CA GLU A 41 19.04 8.17 -4.45
C GLU A 41 19.37 7.21 -3.31
N ASP A 42 18.42 6.96 -2.41
CA ASP A 42 18.57 6.09 -1.25
C ASP A 42 17.41 5.11 -1.05
N HIS A 43 16.60 4.90 -2.10
CA HIS A 43 15.39 4.06 -2.08
C HIS A 43 14.46 4.38 -0.91
N ASN A 44 14.26 5.67 -0.65
CA ASN A 44 13.38 6.11 0.42
C ASN A 44 12.02 6.57 -0.12
N VAL A 45 11.03 6.57 0.78
CA VAL A 45 9.69 7.04 0.50
C VAL A 45 9.23 7.95 1.63
N TYR A 46 8.55 9.03 1.26
CA TYR A 46 7.78 9.85 2.20
C TYR A 46 6.29 9.69 1.90
N LEU A 47 5.52 9.32 2.93
CA LEU A 47 4.07 9.36 2.88
C LEU A 47 3.60 10.69 3.47
N ILE A 48 2.99 11.52 2.65
CA ILE A 48 2.57 12.90 2.98
C ILE A 48 1.05 13.02 3.04
N ASP A 49 0.55 14.22 3.36
CA ASP A 49 -0.89 14.53 3.46
C ASP A 49 -1.69 13.67 4.45
N TRP A 50 -1.39 13.90 5.73
CA TRP A 50 -2.09 13.27 6.86
C TRP A 50 -3.37 14.02 7.26
N THR A 51 -3.88 14.94 6.43
CA THR A 51 -5.04 15.77 6.77
C THR A 51 -6.35 14.98 6.87
N ALA A 52 -6.42 13.84 6.18
CA ALA A 52 -7.53 12.89 6.26
C ALA A 52 -7.36 11.84 7.38
N SER A 53 -6.30 11.94 8.18
CA SER A 53 -5.97 10.92 9.17
C SER A 53 -7.01 10.78 10.27
N ILE A 54 -7.13 9.56 10.77
CA ILE A 54 -8.10 9.17 11.78
C ILE A 54 -7.33 8.63 12.99
N TYR A 55 -7.51 9.25 14.14
CA TYR A 55 -6.82 8.85 15.37
C TYR A 55 -7.78 8.12 16.31
N LYS A 56 -7.42 6.88 16.68
CA LYS A 56 -8.14 6.01 17.61
C LYS A 56 -9.67 6.03 17.37
N PRO A 57 -10.14 5.62 16.17
CA PRO A 57 -11.54 5.75 15.75
C PRO A 57 -12.53 5.10 16.72
N ALA A 58 -12.15 3.97 17.34
CA ALA A 58 -12.97 3.29 18.35
C ALA A 58 -13.26 4.16 19.59
N THR A 59 -12.40 5.14 19.89
CA THR A 59 -12.57 6.07 21.03
C THR A 59 -13.10 7.42 20.58
N THR A 60 -12.63 7.95 19.44
CA THR A 60 -12.97 9.29 18.97
C THR A 60 -14.27 9.35 18.18
N GLY A 61 -14.77 8.21 17.68
CA GLY A 61 -15.94 8.16 16.79
C GLY A 61 -15.68 8.77 15.41
N GLN A 62 -14.43 9.10 15.08
CA GLN A 62 -14.07 9.62 13.76
C GLN A 62 -14.32 8.55 12.68
N GLY A 63 -14.82 8.99 11.53
CA GLY A 63 -15.12 8.15 10.38
C GLY A 63 -14.32 8.56 9.15
N PHE A 64 -14.38 7.74 8.10
CA PHE A 64 -13.74 8.03 6.84
C PHE A 64 -14.31 9.26 6.12
N ARG A 65 -13.44 9.92 5.35
CA ARG A 65 -13.80 10.88 4.31
C ARG A 65 -13.24 10.36 2.99
N MET A 66 -14.09 10.11 2.01
CA MET A 66 -13.64 9.63 0.71
C MET A 66 -13.15 10.82 -0.12
N HIS A 67 -11.86 10.83 -0.45
CA HIS A 67 -11.23 11.85 -1.29
C HIS A 67 -11.05 11.38 -2.73
N ASN A 68 -10.62 10.12 -2.92
CA ASN A 68 -10.42 9.53 -4.24
C ASN A 68 -10.95 8.10 -4.33
N ARG A 69 -12.02 7.89 -5.11
CA ARG A 69 -12.69 6.60 -5.25
C ARG A 69 -11.83 5.53 -5.95
N ILE A 70 -10.84 5.92 -6.75
CA ILE A 70 -9.98 4.96 -7.47
C ILE A 70 -9.11 4.17 -6.49
N TYR A 71 -8.59 4.84 -5.47
CA TYR A 71 -7.69 4.23 -4.47
C TYR A 71 -8.39 3.84 -3.18
N SER A 72 -9.52 4.46 -2.84
CA SER A 72 -10.23 4.19 -1.59
C SER A 72 -10.76 2.76 -1.51
N ALA A 73 -10.65 2.16 -0.33
CA ALA A 73 -11.26 0.87 -0.03
C ALA A 73 -12.80 0.94 -0.08
N PRO A 74 -13.52 -0.15 -0.43
CA PRO A 74 -14.98 -0.19 -0.48
C PRO A 74 -15.66 0.37 0.79
N GLU A 75 -15.13 -0.01 1.96
CA GLU A 75 -15.66 0.39 3.27
C GLU A 75 -15.56 1.92 3.54
N VAL A 76 -14.67 2.63 2.83
CA VAL A 76 -14.53 4.09 2.90
C VAL A 76 -15.76 4.77 2.28
N ALA A 77 -16.20 4.28 1.12
CA ALA A 77 -17.40 4.79 0.44
C ALA A 77 -18.68 4.49 1.25
N GLU A 78 -18.70 3.33 1.90
CA GLU A 78 -19.81 2.87 2.75
C GLU A 78 -19.82 3.52 4.14
N LYS A 79 -18.81 4.33 4.48
CA LYS A 79 -18.64 4.97 5.80
C LYS A 79 -18.68 3.96 6.96
N LYS A 80 -18.16 2.76 6.73
CA LYS A 80 -18.01 1.73 7.77
C LYS A 80 -16.95 2.16 8.81
N PRO A 81 -16.93 1.52 9.99
CA PRO A 81 -15.93 1.80 11.02
C PRO A 81 -14.49 1.75 10.46
N PRO A 82 -13.65 2.76 10.72
CA PRO A 82 -12.30 2.78 10.17
C PRO A 82 -11.41 1.66 10.68
N LEU A 83 -10.75 0.97 9.74
CA LEU A 83 -9.77 -0.06 9.99
C LEU A 83 -8.46 0.24 9.24
N PRO A 84 -7.29 -0.10 9.82
CA PRO A 84 -5.99 0.06 9.16
C PRO A 84 -5.88 -0.62 7.79
N SER A 85 -6.65 -1.70 7.57
CA SER A 85 -6.72 -2.42 6.30
C SER A 85 -7.21 -1.57 5.11
N ALA A 86 -7.85 -0.42 5.37
CA ALA A 86 -8.23 0.52 4.32
C ALA A 86 -7.01 1.19 3.69
N ASP A 87 -6.02 1.62 4.49
CA ASP A 87 -4.76 2.16 3.96
C ASP A 87 -3.99 1.12 3.16
N LEU A 88 -4.03 -0.13 3.60
CA LEU A 88 -3.37 -1.24 2.92
C LEU A 88 -4.01 -1.52 1.55
N TYR A 89 -5.34 -1.51 1.45
CA TYR A 89 -6.04 -1.60 0.16
C TYR A 89 -5.61 -0.47 -0.77
N SER A 90 -5.61 0.77 -0.27
CA SER A 90 -5.24 1.95 -1.04
C SER A 90 -3.78 1.91 -1.50
N LEU A 91 -2.87 1.42 -0.66
CA LEU A 91 -1.48 1.19 -1.01
C LEU A 91 -1.34 0.17 -2.15
N ALA A 92 -2.11 -0.92 -2.13
CA ALA A 92 -2.08 -1.91 -3.21
C ALA A 92 -2.56 -1.33 -4.55
N ARG A 93 -3.60 -0.47 -4.55
CA ARG A 93 -4.02 0.28 -5.74
C ARG A 93 -2.90 1.21 -6.25
N CYS A 94 -2.15 1.85 -5.37
CA CYS A 94 -0.96 2.64 -5.75
C CYS A 94 0.12 1.78 -6.41
N MET A 95 0.35 0.55 -5.92
CA MET A 95 1.34 -0.34 -6.51
C MET A 95 0.94 -0.79 -7.92
N ILE A 96 -0.35 -1.04 -8.16
CA ILE A 96 -0.87 -1.32 -9.50
C ILE A 96 -0.58 -0.16 -10.46
N PHE A 97 -0.85 1.07 -10.02
CA PHE A 97 -0.53 2.27 -10.78
C PHE A 97 0.98 2.35 -11.11
N LEU A 98 1.85 2.15 -10.13
CA LEU A 98 3.31 2.19 -10.34
C LEU A 98 3.80 1.09 -11.31
N LEU A 99 3.21 -0.09 -11.26
CA LEU A 99 3.49 -1.17 -12.21
C LEU A 99 3.02 -0.85 -13.63
N GLY A 100 2.21 0.20 -13.82
CA GLY A 100 1.61 0.55 -15.12
C GLY A 100 0.36 -0.26 -15.44
N GLY A 101 -0.24 -0.88 -14.43
CA GLY A 101 -1.55 -1.50 -14.52
C GLY A 101 -2.68 -0.50 -14.40
N ASN A 102 -3.92 -1.00 -14.27
CA ASN A 102 -5.10 -0.17 -14.10
C ASN A 102 -5.60 -0.25 -12.65
N PRO A 103 -5.39 0.79 -11.83
CA PRO A 103 -5.80 0.79 -10.43
C PRO A 103 -7.32 0.81 -10.28
N GLN A 104 -8.13 1.12 -11.29
CA GLN A 104 -9.59 1.05 -11.15
C GLN A 104 -10.11 -0.38 -11.31
N THR A 105 -9.64 -1.11 -12.33
CA THR A 105 -10.03 -2.51 -12.57
C THR A 105 -9.24 -3.50 -11.72
N GLY A 106 -8.05 -3.12 -11.27
CA GLY A 106 -7.13 -4.02 -10.58
C GLY A 106 -6.24 -4.83 -11.54
N ASP A 107 -6.21 -4.47 -12.81
CA ASP A 107 -5.38 -5.15 -13.81
C ASP A 107 -3.91 -4.88 -13.55
N ILE A 108 -3.12 -5.95 -13.54
CA ILE A 108 -1.67 -5.91 -13.35
C ILE A 108 -1.02 -6.43 -14.65
N PRO A 109 0.07 -5.82 -15.15
CA PRO A 109 0.73 -6.29 -16.35
C PRO A 109 1.18 -7.76 -16.25
N ALA A 110 1.06 -8.50 -17.35
CA ALA A 110 1.27 -9.95 -17.39
C ALA A 110 2.73 -10.36 -17.11
N GLU A 111 3.67 -9.44 -17.30
CA GLU A 111 5.09 -9.60 -17.04
C GLU A 111 5.45 -9.60 -15.54
N VAL A 112 4.53 -9.21 -14.65
CA VAL A 112 4.76 -9.20 -13.20
C VAL A 112 4.74 -10.63 -12.65
N ASP A 113 5.73 -10.98 -11.82
CA ASP A 113 5.80 -12.30 -11.20
C ASP A 113 4.51 -12.61 -10.41
N GLU A 114 3.95 -13.80 -10.65
CA GLU A 114 2.69 -14.25 -10.07
C GLU A 114 2.68 -14.22 -8.53
N ARG A 115 3.83 -14.39 -7.85
CA ARG A 115 3.91 -14.24 -6.39
C ARG A 115 3.65 -12.80 -5.94
N ILE A 116 4.16 -11.83 -6.68
CA ILE A 116 3.91 -10.39 -6.45
C ILE A 116 2.45 -10.07 -6.77
N VAL A 117 1.91 -10.60 -7.87
CA VAL A 117 0.49 -10.44 -8.23
C VAL A 117 -0.42 -10.95 -7.13
N ARG A 118 -0.19 -12.17 -6.62
CA ARG A 118 -0.98 -12.74 -5.50
C ARG A 118 -0.85 -11.92 -4.23
N PHE A 119 0.35 -11.42 -3.94
CA PHE A 119 0.58 -10.55 -2.79
C PHE A 119 -0.25 -9.27 -2.90
N ILE A 120 -0.20 -8.55 -4.03
CA ILE A 120 -1.02 -7.34 -4.24
C ILE A 120 -2.52 -7.67 -4.15
N ARG A 121 -2.97 -8.78 -4.76
CA ARG A 121 -4.38 -9.20 -4.73
C ARG A 121 -4.90 -9.54 -3.34
N PHE A 122 -4.02 -9.94 -2.40
CA PHE A 122 -4.42 -10.18 -1.02
C PHE A 122 -4.94 -8.90 -0.32
N PHE A 123 -4.39 -7.74 -0.68
CA PHE A 123 -4.80 -6.44 -0.14
C PHE A 123 -6.12 -5.95 -0.75
N LEU A 124 -6.54 -6.50 -1.89
CA LEU A 124 -7.70 -6.05 -2.66
C LEU A 124 -8.96 -6.90 -2.43
N LYS A 125 -8.98 -7.79 -1.43
CA LYS A 125 -10.17 -8.56 -1.07
C LYS A 125 -11.32 -7.62 -0.70
N GLU A 126 -12.56 -7.88 -1.12
CA GLU A 126 -13.67 -6.97 -0.80
C GLU A 126 -13.90 -6.82 0.70
N SER A 127 -13.85 -7.92 1.45
CA SER A 127 -14.03 -7.90 2.90
C SER A 127 -12.76 -7.44 3.62
N PRO A 128 -12.80 -6.41 4.50
CA PRO A 128 -11.64 -5.95 5.25
C PRO A 128 -10.98 -7.05 6.07
N ILE A 129 -11.74 -7.95 6.69
CA ILE A 129 -11.20 -9.04 7.53
C ILE A 129 -10.45 -10.11 6.72
N GLN A 130 -10.68 -10.17 5.40
CA GLN A 130 -9.98 -11.09 4.50
C GLN A 130 -8.71 -10.46 3.91
N ARG A 131 -8.41 -9.20 4.22
CA ARG A 131 -7.17 -8.50 3.84
C ARG A 131 -6.12 -8.63 4.94
N PRO A 132 -4.85 -8.30 4.66
CA PRO A 132 -3.88 -8.06 5.71
C PRO A 132 -4.38 -7.05 6.75
N GLN A 133 -4.11 -7.33 8.01
CA GLN A 133 -4.43 -6.44 9.13
C GLN A 133 -3.20 -5.73 9.70
N ASP A 134 -2.00 -6.23 9.40
CA ASP A 134 -0.74 -5.73 9.94
C ASP A 134 0.25 -5.42 8.81
N ALA A 135 0.65 -4.15 8.72
CA ALA A 135 1.61 -3.69 7.72
C ALA A 135 3.03 -4.23 7.96
N TRP A 136 3.44 -4.49 9.22
CA TRP A 136 4.73 -5.08 9.56
C TRP A 136 4.81 -6.55 9.17
N GLU A 137 3.73 -7.30 9.36
CA GLU A 137 3.64 -8.68 8.87
C GLU A 137 3.83 -8.71 7.35
N MET A 138 3.15 -7.82 6.64
CA MET A 138 3.27 -7.69 5.19
C MET A 138 4.65 -7.21 4.74
N TYR A 139 5.29 -6.32 5.50
CA TYR A 139 6.68 -5.91 5.25
C TYR A 139 7.62 -7.12 5.26
N GLY A 140 7.49 -7.99 6.26
CA GLY A 140 8.29 -9.21 6.39
C GLY A 140 7.98 -10.23 5.29
N MET A 141 6.70 -10.43 4.97
CA MET A 141 6.28 -11.33 3.89
C MET A 141 6.81 -10.88 2.53
N LEU A 142 6.80 -9.57 2.26
CA LEU A 142 7.32 -9.02 1.01
C LEU A 142 8.84 -9.18 0.87
N ASP A 143 9.59 -9.26 1.99
CA ASP A 143 11.04 -9.59 1.92
C ASP A 143 11.27 -10.99 1.38
N LYS A 144 10.49 -11.94 1.90
CA LYS A 144 10.59 -13.35 1.50
C LYS A 144 10.25 -13.49 0.02
N ILE A 145 9.16 -12.86 -0.42
CA ILE A 145 8.78 -12.83 -1.85
C ILE A 145 9.89 -12.21 -2.70
N ARG A 146 10.51 -11.11 -2.27
CA ARG A 146 11.63 -10.52 -3.01
C ARG A 146 12.77 -11.50 -3.16
N GLU A 147 13.16 -12.19 -2.10
CA GLU A 147 14.25 -13.16 -2.14
C GLU A 147 13.92 -14.34 -3.07
N GLU A 148 12.69 -14.84 -3.02
CA GLU A 148 12.22 -15.92 -3.89
C GLU A 148 12.13 -15.54 -5.37
N VAL A 149 11.79 -14.27 -5.68
CA VAL A 149 11.61 -13.79 -7.05
C VAL A 149 12.92 -13.30 -7.65
N PHE A 150 13.76 -12.63 -6.85
CA PHE A 150 14.90 -11.87 -7.34
C PHE A 150 16.25 -12.26 -6.73
N GLY A 151 16.27 -13.21 -5.79
CA GLY A 151 17.48 -13.68 -5.12
C GLY A 151 18.05 -12.70 -4.09
N PRO A 152 19.38 -12.73 -3.87
CA PRO A 152 20.03 -11.94 -2.83
C PRO A 152 19.84 -10.43 -3.05
N HIS A 153 19.97 -9.67 -1.96
CA HIS A 153 19.76 -8.23 -2.01
C HIS A 153 20.78 -7.57 -2.92
N GLN A 154 20.29 -6.77 -3.87
CA GLN A 154 21.11 -5.98 -4.76
C GLN A 154 20.51 -4.58 -4.85
N PHE A 155 21.36 -3.57 -4.67
CA PHE A 155 20.98 -2.19 -4.97
C PHE A 155 20.88 -2.04 -6.49
N ILE A 156 19.71 -1.62 -6.97
CA ILE A 156 19.48 -1.29 -8.38
C ILE A 156 19.16 0.18 -8.44
N GLU A 157 19.99 0.94 -9.14
CA GLU A 157 19.75 2.35 -9.37
C GLU A 157 18.40 2.56 -10.06
N PHE A 158 17.55 3.42 -9.48
CA PHE A 158 16.30 3.83 -10.09
C PHE A 158 16.56 4.98 -11.07
N LYS A 159 16.66 4.64 -12.36
CA LYS A 159 16.80 5.61 -13.45
C LYS A 159 15.41 5.96 -13.99
N MET A 160 15.03 7.23 -13.88
CA MET A 160 13.81 7.79 -14.47
C MET A 160 14.01 8.10 -15.95
#